data_AF-A0A2R6QXM2-F1
#
_entry.id   AF-A0A2R6QXM2-F1
#
_cell.length_a   1.000
_cell.length_b   1.000
_cell.length_c   1.000
_cell.angle_alpha   90.00
_cell.angle_beta   90.00
_cell.angle_gamma   90.00
#
_symmetry.space_group_name_H-M   'P 1'
#
loop_
_entity.id
_entity.type
_entity.pdbx_description
1 polymer ?
#
loop_
_entity_poly.entity_id
_entity_poly.type
_entity_poly.pdbx_seq_one_letter_code
_entity_poly.pdbx_strand_id
1 'polypeptide(L)'
;MANFQCETQNGETHISAVILDLDGTLLNTEQATKGVLLELLARYGKVMDREKEDKRLGMIHEEFAMAIVEDYELPITPGCFSQEIMSMYYEKWVQAKALPGANRLIQHLHKHGVPFALASNSRRKSIDIKMSNQQVWREYFSVILGSDQVKSGKPSPDIFLEAANKMGVDAIHCLVIEDSLTGVKAGKAAGMKVVAVPTLQNAAEKYSIADSVLHSLLEFRPELWGLPPFEDWVDNALPIEPFYLKGSCRSGLLYQPSDSGESPLPDQDFGLYFGWAKFDTHEIMVVASIGWDYGCCTCKRKIQIHLLDRSNEPICNPQVQILLVGYIRG
;
A
#
# COMPACT_ATOMS: atom_id res chain seq x y z
N MET A 1 54.59 -8.74 -23.73
CA MET A 1 53.20 -9.10 -24.11
C MET A 1 52.33 -8.78 -22.92
N ALA A 2 51.49 -7.75 -23.03
CA ALA A 2 50.60 -7.33 -21.96
C ALA A 2 49.36 -8.24 -21.96
N ASN A 3 49.11 -8.93 -20.85
CA ASN A 3 47.89 -9.68 -20.65
C ASN A 3 46.77 -8.69 -20.32
N PHE A 4 45.91 -8.43 -21.31
CA PHE A 4 44.58 -7.88 -21.06
C PHE A 4 43.73 -8.98 -20.41
N GLN A 5 43.50 -8.86 -19.10
CA GLN A 5 42.39 -9.54 -18.45
C GLN A 5 41.13 -8.72 -18.73
N CYS A 6 40.25 -9.27 -19.56
CA CYS A 6 38.91 -8.77 -19.78
C CYS A 6 38.10 -9.09 -18.51
N GLU A 7 37.92 -8.09 -17.65
CA GLU A 7 36.91 -8.15 -16.59
C GLU A 7 35.52 -8.10 -17.24
N THR A 8 34.83 -9.23 -17.24
CA THR A 8 33.38 -9.25 -17.45
C THR A 8 32.71 -8.71 -16.18
N GLN A 9 32.59 -7.39 -16.08
CA GLN A 9 31.69 -6.76 -15.10
C GLN A 9 30.25 -7.06 -15.54
N ASN A 10 29.59 -8.01 -14.89
CA ASN A 10 28.12 -8.04 -14.87
C ASN A 10 27.68 -6.79 -14.09
N GLY A 11 27.32 -5.73 -14.83
CA GLY A 11 26.93 -4.43 -14.27
C GLY A 11 25.56 -4.47 -13.60
N GLU A 12 25.43 -5.20 -12.49
CA GLU A 12 24.30 -5.02 -11.58
C GLU A 12 24.51 -3.70 -10.82
N THR A 13 23.64 -2.73 -11.10
CA THR A 13 23.61 -1.45 -10.38
C THR A 13 23.32 -1.70 -8.90
N HIS A 14 24.34 -1.55 -8.06
CA HIS A 14 24.23 -1.67 -6.62
C HIS A 14 23.36 -0.53 -6.06
N ILE A 15 22.28 -0.84 -5.33
CA ILE A 15 21.44 0.17 -4.67
C ILE A 15 22.08 0.61 -3.37
N SER A 16 22.12 1.91 -3.13
CA SER A 16 22.63 2.51 -1.89
C SER A 16 21.61 3.36 -1.14
N ALA A 17 20.46 3.70 -1.76
CA ALA A 17 19.37 4.41 -1.09
C ALA A 17 17.99 3.96 -1.57
N VAL A 18 16.98 4.18 -0.74
CA VAL A 18 15.57 3.85 -1.04
C VAL A 18 14.70 5.10 -1.00
N ILE A 19 13.78 5.25 -1.95
CA ILE A 19 12.80 6.33 -1.95
C ILE A 19 11.40 5.71 -1.93
N LEU A 20 10.65 6.03 -0.89
CA LEU A 20 9.34 5.46 -0.61
C LEU A 20 8.24 6.46 -0.98
N ASP A 21 7.23 6.02 -1.72
CA ASP A 21 5.96 6.74 -1.75
C ASP A 21 5.21 6.58 -0.41
N LEU A 22 4.18 7.39 -0.18
CA LEU A 22 3.39 7.39 1.05
C LEU A 22 2.01 6.76 0.87
N ASP A 23 1.24 7.23 -0.09
CA ASP A 23 -0.20 7.01 -0.18
C ASP A 23 -0.46 5.70 -0.93
N GLY A 24 -1.01 4.68 -0.27
CA GLY A 24 -1.16 3.36 -0.90
C GLY A 24 0.12 2.50 -0.91
N THR A 25 1.27 3.10 -0.59
CA THR A 25 2.55 2.38 -0.42
C THR A 25 2.90 2.13 1.06
N LEU A 26 2.99 3.18 1.87
CA LEU A 26 3.31 3.08 3.30
C LEU A 26 2.08 3.20 4.20
N LEU A 27 1.12 4.02 3.81
CA LEU A 27 -0.11 4.28 4.57
C LEU A 27 -1.34 3.94 3.74
N ASN A 28 -2.32 3.32 4.39
CA ASN A 28 -3.64 3.06 3.79
C ASN A 28 -4.52 4.32 3.88
N THR A 29 -4.17 5.33 3.09
CA THR A 29 -4.85 6.64 3.12
C THR A 29 -6.19 6.63 2.41
N GLU A 30 -6.36 5.80 1.37
CA GLU A 30 -7.63 5.63 0.66
C GLU A 30 -8.71 5.06 1.59
N GLN A 31 -8.39 3.99 2.32
CA GLN A 31 -9.31 3.40 3.28
C GLN A 31 -9.65 4.36 4.42
N ALA A 32 -8.69 5.21 4.84
CA ALA A 32 -8.94 6.22 5.87
C ALA A 32 -9.98 7.25 5.42
N THR A 33 -9.92 7.68 4.16
CA THR A 33 -10.84 8.69 3.60
C THR A 33 -12.10 8.10 2.98
N LYS A 34 -12.28 6.80 3.08
CA LYS A 34 -13.43 6.11 2.52
C LYS A 34 -14.73 6.63 3.10
N GLY A 35 -15.70 6.87 2.22
CA GLY A 35 -17.03 7.39 2.61
C GLY A 35 -17.07 8.88 2.93
N VAL A 36 -15.95 9.61 2.90
CA VAL A 36 -15.95 11.07 3.11
C VAL A 36 -16.78 11.79 2.05
N LEU A 37 -16.69 11.38 0.79
CA LEU A 37 -17.53 11.95 -0.27
C LEU A 37 -19.02 11.69 0.00
N LEU A 38 -19.39 10.47 0.39
CA LEU A 38 -20.76 10.12 0.75
C LEU A 38 -21.27 10.98 1.91
N GLU A 39 -20.44 11.16 2.95
CA GLU A 39 -20.74 12.01 4.10
C GLU A 39 -20.96 13.47 3.68
N LEU A 40 -20.10 14.00 2.80
CA LEU A 40 -20.21 15.35 2.28
C LEU A 40 -21.49 15.53 1.45
N LEU A 41 -21.77 14.62 0.51
CA LEU A 41 -22.97 14.66 -0.33
C LEU A 41 -24.26 14.61 0.52
N ALA A 42 -24.26 13.80 1.59
CA ALA A 42 -25.38 13.73 2.52
C ALA A 42 -25.66 15.07 3.22
N ARG A 43 -24.63 15.91 3.50
CA ARG A 43 -24.82 17.27 4.05
C ARG A 43 -25.59 18.19 3.10
N TYR A 44 -25.53 17.92 1.80
CA TYR A 44 -26.28 18.63 0.75
C TYR A 44 -27.59 17.92 0.37
N GLY A 45 -27.99 16.88 1.11
CA GLY A 45 -29.19 16.09 0.82
C GLY A 45 -29.07 15.25 -0.46
N LYS A 46 -27.84 14.98 -0.93
CA LYS A 46 -27.56 14.20 -2.14
C LYS A 46 -27.18 12.76 -1.79
N VAL A 47 -27.52 11.83 -2.67
CA VAL A 47 -27.17 10.41 -2.56
C VAL A 47 -26.11 10.09 -3.60
N MET A 48 -25.03 9.44 -3.18
CA MET A 48 -23.92 9.08 -4.06
C MET A 48 -24.38 8.04 -5.10
N ASP A 49 -24.10 8.33 -6.37
CA ASP A 49 -24.37 7.48 -7.51
C ASP A 49 -23.10 6.72 -7.90
N ARG A 50 -23.11 5.41 -7.67
CA ARG A 50 -21.94 4.54 -7.92
C ARG A 50 -21.50 4.56 -9.38
N GLU A 51 -22.42 4.63 -10.34
CA GLU A 51 -22.06 4.63 -11.77
C GLU A 51 -21.33 5.92 -12.18
N LYS A 52 -21.67 7.05 -11.52
CA LYS A 52 -20.94 8.30 -11.72
C LYS A 52 -19.55 8.24 -11.10
N GLU A 53 -19.42 7.67 -9.90
CA GLU A 53 -18.11 7.54 -9.24
C GLU A 53 -17.14 6.66 -10.03
N ASP A 54 -17.60 5.53 -10.58
CA ASP A 54 -16.76 4.65 -11.39
C ASP A 54 -16.17 5.37 -12.62
N LYS A 55 -16.92 6.32 -13.19
CA LYS A 55 -16.48 7.14 -14.33
C LYS A 55 -15.49 8.24 -13.94
N ARG A 56 -15.38 8.58 -12.64
CA ARG A 56 -14.48 9.62 -12.13
C ARG A 56 -13.12 9.06 -11.68
N LEU A 57 -12.96 7.74 -11.67
CA LEU A 57 -11.68 7.09 -11.37
C LEU A 57 -10.59 7.59 -12.33
N GLY A 58 -9.54 8.20 -11.77
CA GLY A 58 -8.38 8.70 -12.53
C GLY A 58 -8.46 10.15 -12.99
N MET A 59 -9.52 10.90 -12.66
CA MET A 59 -9.58 12.35 -12.92
C MET A 59 -8.58 13.14 -12.08
N ILE A 60 -8.10 14.26 -12.62
CA ILE A 60 -7.33 15.23 -11.82
C ILE A 60 -8.25 15.96 -10.83
N HIS A 61 -7.69 16.41 -9.71
CA HIS A 61 -8.47 16.95 -8.59
C HIS A 61 -9.40 18.11 -8.98
N GLU A 62 -9.00 18.99 -9.89
CA GLU A 62 -9.83 20.12 -10.35
C GLU A 62 -11.02 19.66 -11.19
N GLU A 63 -10.81 18.75 -12.14
CA GLU A 63 -11.87 18.13 -12.94
C GLU A 63 -12.83 17.34 -12.05
N PHE A 64 -12.30 16.61 -11.07
CA PHE A 64 -13.09 15.88 -10.09
C PHE A 64 -14.01 16.83 -9.30
N ALA A 65 -13.47 17.93 -8.77
CA ALA A 65 -14.27 18.91 -8.03
C ALA A 65 -15.36 19.55 -8.90
N MET A 66 -15.04 19.89 -10.16
CA MET A 66 -16.02 20.41 -11.12
C MET A 66 -17.14 19.40 -11.39
N ALA A 67 -16.77 18.16 -11.71
CA ALA A 67 -17.71 17.10 -12.03
C ALA A 67 -18.63 16.79 -10.85
N ILE A 68 -18.11 16.75 -9.61
CA ILE A 68 -18.93 16.50 -8.41
C ILE A 68 -19.96 17.61 -8.20
N VAL A 69 -19.54 18.87 -8.31
CA VAL A 69 -20.44 20.03 -8.14
C VAL A 69 -21.53 20.03 -9.20
N GLU A 70 -21.18 19.76 -10.46
CA GLU A 70 -22.12 19.70 -11.58
C GLU A 70 -23.08 18.52 -11.47
N ASP A 71 -22.56 17.30 -11.35
CA ASP A 71 -23.35 16.06 -11.40
C ASP A 71 -24.33 15.89 -10.24
N TYR A 72 -24.01 16.49 -9.09
CA TYR A 72 -24.86 16.48 -7.90
C TYR A 72 -25.59 17.81 -7.70
N GLU A 73 -25.41 18.79 -8.59
CA GLU A 73 -26.02 20.12 -8.51
C GLU A 73 -25.81 20.75 -7.12
N LEU A 74 -24.55 20.77 -6.66
CA LEU A 74 -24.21 21.29 -5.34
C LEU A 74 -24.30 22.82 -5.35
N PRO A 75 -24.88 23.45 -4.30
CA PRO A 75 -25.03 24.90 -4.21
C PRO A 75 -23.73 25.62 -3.78
N ILE A 76 -22.57 25.11 -4.24
CA ILE A 76 -21.24 25.60 -3.88
C ILE A 76 -20.33 25.59 -5.12
N THR A 77 -19.25 26.36 -5.07
CA THR A 77 -18.23 26.33 -6.16
C THR A 77 -17.31 25.12 -6.01
N PRO A 78 -16.63 24.67 -7.10
CA PRO A 78 -15.60 23.62 -7.03
C PRO A 78 -14.48 23.93 -6.03
N GLY A 79 -14.15 25.22 -5.86
CA GLY A 79 -13.17 25.67 -4.87
C GLY A 79 -13.65 25.48 -3.43
N CYS A 80 -14.91 25.83 -3.14
CA CYS A 80 -15.52 25.57 -1.83
C CYS A 80 -15.62 24.06 -1.55
N PHE A 81 -16.05 23.27 -2.53
CA PHE A 81 -16.09 21.81 -2.43
C PHE A 81 -14.71 21.24 -2.08
N SER A 82 -13.68 21.66 -2.81
CA SER A 82 -12.29 21.23 -2.57
C SER A 82 -11.82 21.57 -1.16
N GLN A 83 -12.18 22.73 -0.63
CA GLN A 83 -11.83 23.13 0.75
C GLN A 83 -12.56 22.29 1.80
N GLU A 84 -13.86 22.05 1.62
CA GLU A 84 -14.68 21.25 2.53
C GLU A 84 -14.20 19.79 2.57
N ILE A 85 -14.06 19.16 1.41
CA ILE A 85 -13.66 17.75 1.34
C ILE A 85 -12.24 17.53 1.88
N MET A 86 -11.31 18.44 1.58
CA MET A 86 -9.94 18.36 2.12
C MET A 86 -9.90 18.52 3.64
N SER A 87 -10.78 19.35 4.21
CA SER A 87 -10.88 19.50 5.67
C SER A 87 -11.33 18.18 6.31
N MET A 88 -12.33 17.52 5.71
CA MET A 88 -12.79 16.19 6.14
C MET A 88 -11.70 15.12 5.95
N TYR A 89 -10.93 15.16 4.86
CA TYR A 89 -9.80 14.27 4.66
C TYR A 89 -8.73 14.44 5.74
N TYR A 90 -8.41 15.67 6.16
CA TYR A 90 -7.46 15.87 7.25
C TYR A 90 -7.92 15.24 8.56
N GLU A 91 -9.21 15.32 8.89
CA GLU A 91 -9.76 14.68 10.09
C GLU A 91 -9.62 13.16 10.05
N LYS A 92 -9.80 12.55 8.87
CA LYS A 92 -9.71 11.09 8.70
C LYS A 92 -8.28 10.59 8.55
N TRP A 93 -7.39 11.32 7.86
CA TRP A 93 -6.00 10.89 7.62
C TRP A 93 -5.18 10.76 8.89
N VAL A 94 -5.56 11.43 9.98
CA VAL A 94 -4.96 11.17 11.30
C VAL A 94 -5.10 9.69 11.66
N GLN A 95 -6.17 9.01 11.25
CA GLN A 95 -6.42 7.59 11.53
C GLN A 95 -5.79 6.64 10.50
N ALA A 96 -5.02 7.14 9.53
CA ALA A 96 -4.39 6.30 8.52
C ALA A 96 -3.42 5.31 9.18
N LYS A 97 -3.57 4.03 8.82
CA LYS A 97 -2.74 2.95 9.33
C LYS A 97 -1.60 2.63 8.37
N ALA A 98 -0.48 2.18 8.92
CA ALA A 98 0.60 1.62 8.14
C ALA A 98 0.11 0.39 7.36
N LEU A 99 0.57 0.26 6.12
CA LEU A 99 0.33 -0.92 5.30
C LEU A 99 1.19 -2.10 5.76
N PRO A 100 0.77 -3.35 5.49
CA PRO A 100 1.52 -4.55 5.87
C PRO A 100 2.97 -4.47 5.38
N GLY A 101 3.93 -4.60 6.31
CA GLY A 101 5.36 -4.54 6.02
C GLY A 101 6.00 -3.15 6.03
N ALA A 102 5.22 -2.05 6.02
CA ALA A 102 5.77 -0.69 5.97
C ALA A 102 6.65 -0.34 7.18
N ASN A 103 6.15 -0.57 8.41
CA ASN A 103 6.91 -0.35 9.65
C ASN A 103 8.19 -1.17 9.68
N ARG A 104 8.11 -2.45 9.29
CA ARG A 104 9.24 -3.37 9.24
C ARG A 104 10.33 -2.88 8.28
N LEU A 105 9.95 -2.46 7.08
CA LEU A 105 10.89 -1.91 6.09
C LEU A 105 11.59 -0.65 6.61
N ILE A 106 10.82 0.32 7.13
CA ILE A 106 11.35 1.58 7.65
C ILE A 106 12.34 1.35 8.80
N GLN A 107 11.97 0.51 9.76
CA GLN A 107 12.84 0.15 10.89
C GLN A 107 14.10 -0.56 10.43
N HIS A 108 13.99 -1.44 9.44
CA HIS A 108 15.12 -2.18 8.88
C HIS A 108 16.13 -1.29 8.17
N LEU A 109 15.65 -0.37 7.32
CA LEU A 109 16.50 0.60 6.61
C LEU A 109 17.23 1.50 7.61
N HIS A 110 16.52 2.00 8.63
CA HIS A 110 17.11 2.81 9.69
C HIS A 110 18.15 2.03 10.51
N LYS A 111 17.83 0.80 10.96
CA LYS A 111 18.75 -0.07 11.74
C LYS A 111 20.08 -0.28 11.03
N HIS A 112 20.04 -0.43 9.71
CA HIS A 112 21.23 -0.71 8.90
C HIS A 112 21.88 0.54 8.32
N GLY A 113 21.40 1.74 8.66
CA GLY A 113 21.96 2.99 8.17
C GLY A 113 21.85 3.17 6.65
N VAL A 114 20.89 2.51 6.00
CA VAL A 114 20.61 2.72 4.58
C VAL A 114 19.86 4.05 4.46
N PRO A 115 20.37 5.06 3.73
CA PRO A 115 19.65 6.31 3.51
C PRO A 115 18.32 6.06 2.81
N PHE A 116 17.26 6.70 3.30
CA PHE A 116 15.97 6.63 2.64
C PHE A 116 15.15 7.90 2.78
N ALA A 117 14.36 8.15 1.75
CA ALA A 117 13.50 9.33 1.63
C ALA A 117 12.04 8.94 1.45
N LEU A 118 11.15 9.87 1.80
CA LEU A 118 9.75 9.84 1.43
C LEU A 118 9.50 10.90 0.36
N ALA A 119 8.89 10.51 -0.76
CA ALA A 119 8.51 11.41 -1.84
C ALA A 119 7.04 11.16 -2.22
N SER A 120 6.16 12.15 -2.04
CA SER A 120 4.71 12.01 -2.32
C SER A 120 4.18 13.19 -3.16
N ASN A 121 3.17 12.92 -3.99
CA ASN A 121 2.40 13.97 -4.68
C ASN A 121 1.47 14.77 -3.75
N SER A 122 1.38 14.37 -2.48
CA SER A 122 0.75 15.17 -1.45
C SER A 122 1.61 16.41 -1.12
N ARG A 123 0.97 17.51 -0.71
CA ARG A 123 1.69 18.65 -0.13
C ARG A 123 2.33 18.27 1.19
N ARG A 124 3.42 18.94 1.57
CA ARG A 124 4.15 18.69 2.84
C ARG A 124 3.25 18.68 4.06
N LYS A 125 2.33 19.65 4.17
CA LYS A 125 1.34 19.72 5.25
C LYS A 125 0.45 18.46 5.32
N SER A 126 0.02 17.94 4.18
CA SER A 126 -0.82 16.75 4.11
C SER A 126 -0.04 15.50 4.50
N ILE A 127 1.23 15.40 4.09
CA ILE A 127 2.15 14.33 4.52
C ILE A 127 2.28 14.33 6.05
N ASP A 128 2.50 15.49 6.66
CA ASP A 128 2.65 15.60 8.11
C ASP A 128 1.38 15.16 8.86
N ILE A 129 0.19 15.48 8.35
CA ILE A 129 -1.07 15.03 8.96
C ILE A 129 -1.22 13.52 8.83
N LYS A 130 -0.98 12.95 7.64
CA LYS A 130 -1.06 11.50 7.38
C LYS A 130 -0.09 10.71 8.28
N MET A 131 1.11 11.23 8.50
CA MET A 131 2.13 10.62 9.36
C MET A 131 1.97 10.93 10.85
N SER A 132 0.94 11.66 11.28
CA SER A 132 0.83 12.14 12.67
C SER A 132 0.81 11.02 13.72
N ASN A 133 0.25 9.85 13.38
CA ASN A 133 0.24 8.66 14.23
C ASN A 133 1.49 7.79 14.09
N GLN A 134 2.39 8.10 13.16
CA GLN A 134 3.65 7.37 12.92
C GLN A 134 4.83 8.17 13.48
N GLN A 135 4.77 8.49 14.77
CA GLN A 135 5.65 9.50 15.41
C GLN A 135 7.14 9.25 15.15
N VAL A 136 7.56 7.98 15.15
CA VAL A 136 8.96 7.60 14.98
C VAL A 136 9.46 7.76 13.53
N TRP A 137 8.58 7.66 12.53
CA TRP A 137 9.00 7.69 11.12
C TRP A 137 9.72 8.97 10.74
N ARG A 138 9.26 10.12 11.26
CA ARG A 138 9.84 11.44 10.94
C ARG A 138 11.32 11.52 11.28
N GLU A 139 11.76 10.83 12.32
CA GLU A 139 13.15 10.84 12.78
C GLU A 139 14.05 9.92 11.94
N TYR A 140 13.46 8.95 11.24
CA TYR A 140 14.21 7.96 10.48
C TYR A 140 14.45 8.35 9.02
N PHE A 141 13.52 9.09 8.41
CA PHE A 141 13.68 9.55 7.03
C PHE A 141 14.81 10.57 6.93
N SER A 142 15.76 10.34 6.03
CA SER A 142 16.80 11.32 5.70
C SER A 142 16.21 12.56 5.04
N VAL A 143 15.16 12.37 4.23
CA VAL A 143 14.49 13.43 3.48
C VAL A 143 13.00 13.12 3.39
N ILE A 144 12.15 14.15 3.51
CA ILE A 144 10.72 14.04 3.20
C ILE A 144 10.33 15.19 2.26
N LEU A 145 9.77 14.84 1.09
CA LEU A 145 9.34 15.78 0.05
C LEU A 145 7.86 15.62 -0.29
N GLY A 146 7.16 16.74 -0.31
CA GLY A 146 5.85 16.88 -0.94
C GLY A 146 5.92 17.56 -2.31
N SER A 147 4.80 17.53 -3.03
CA SER A 147 4.67 18.10 -4.37
C SER A 147 4.95 19.62 -4.43
N ASP A 148 4.73 20.33 -3.33
CA ASP A 148 4.95 21.76 -3.17
C ASP A 148 6.42 22.14 -2.97
N GLN A 149 7.32 21.16 -2.94
CA GLN A 149 8.75 21.35 -2.76
C GLN A 149 9.56 21.06 -4.04
N VAL A 150 8.88 20.79 -5.16
CA VAL A 150 9.49 20.56 -6.47
C VAL A 150 8.73 21.28 -7.58
N LYS A 151 9.37 21.43 -8.74
CA LYS A 151 8.78 22.13 -9.88
C LYS A 151 7.59 21.36 -10.47
N SER A 152 7.66 20.03 -10.55
CA SER A 152 6.59 19.20 -11.09
C SER A 152 6.51 17.88 -10.32
N GLY A 153 5.30 17.52 -9.88
CA GLY A 153 5.05 16.23 -9.23
C GLY A 153 5.09 15.05 -10.20
N LYS A 154 4.92 13.83 -9.68
CA LYS A 154 4.81 12.60 -10.47
C LYS A 154 3.67 12.77 -11.49
N PRO A 155 3.85 12.38 -12.78
CA PRO A 155 4.87 11.49 -13.31
C PRO A 155 6.21 12.15 -13.70
N SER A 156 6.41 13.44 -13.41
CA SER A 156 7.74 14.07 -13.57
C SER A 156 8.75 13.41 -12.62
N PRO A 157 10.02 13.24 -13.03
CA PRO A 157 11.04 12.64 -12.17
C PRO A 157 11.52 13.57 -11.05
N ASP A 158 11.16 14.87 -11.08
CA ASP A 158 11.72 15.93 -10.24
C ASP A 158 11.71 15.58 -8.74
N ILE A 159 10.63 14.99 -8.22
CA ILE A 159 10.53 14.66 -6.79
C ILE A 159 11.50 13.56 -6.36
N PHE A 160 11.76 12.58 -7.23
CA PHE A 160 12.71 11.52 -6.95
C PHE A 160 14.15 11.99 -7.13
N LEU A 161 14.42 12.77 -8.19
CA LEU A 161 15.73 13.39 -8.41
C LEU A 161 16.11 14.32 -7.24
N GLU A 162 15.17 15.12 -6.76
CA GLU A 162 15.39 16.00 -5.61
C GLU A 162 15.61 15.20 -4.31
N ALA A 163 14.88 14.09 -4.11
CA ALA A 163 15.11 13.21 -2.98
C ALA A 163 16.53 12.60 -2.99
N ALA A 164 16.95 12.07 -4.15
CA ALA A 164 18.30 11.52 -4.33
C ALA A 164 19.39 12.58 -4.09
N ASN A 165 19.22 13.77 -4.66
CA ASN A 165 20.12 14.90 -4.47
C ASN A 165 20.25 15.30 -2.98
N LYS A 166 19.13 15.40 -2.26
CA LYS A 166 19.14 15.72 -0.81
C LYS A 166 19.73 14.62 0.07
N MET A 167 19.65 13.36 -0.37
CA MET A 167 20.35 12.25 0.29
C MET A 167 21.84 12.18 -0.09
N GLY A 168 22.29 12.93 -1.10
CA GLY A 168 23.66 12.87 -1.62
C GLY A 168 23.97 11.58 -2.38
N VAL A 169 22.95 10.97 -3.02
CA VAL A 169 23.07 9.69 -3.73
C VAL A 169 22.70 9.89 -5.21
N ASP A 170 23.48 9.28 -6.11
CA ASP A 170 23.15 9.28 -7.54
C ASP A 170 21.86 8.49 -7.79
N ALA A 171 20.99 9.01 -8.65
CA ALA A 171 19.72 8.39 -8.98
C ALA A 171 19.87 6.94 -9.46
N ILE A 172 20.95 6.59 -10.17
CA ILE A 172 21.16 5.21 -10.64
C ILE A 172 21.36 4.19 -9.49
N HIS A 173 21.67 4.68 -8.29
CA HIS A 173 21.83 3.88 -7.07
C HIS A 173 20.61 3.96 -6.13
N CYS A 174 19.52 4.58 -6.58
CA CYS A 174 18.27 4.67 -5.83
C CYS A 174 17.26 3.60 -6.28
N LEU A 175 16.56 3.03 -5.29
CA LEU A 175 15.41 2.17 -5.48
C LEU A 175 14.13 2.89 -5.06
N VAL A 176 13.19 3.06 -5.98
CA VAL A 176 11.87 3.60 -5.69
C VAL A 176 10.91 2.46 -5.35
N ILE A 177 10.09 2.63 -4.33
CA ILE A 177 8.96 1.73 -4.01
C ILE A 177 7.65 2.54 -4.10
N GLU A 178 6.72 2.07 -4.93
CA GLU A 178 5.55 2.84 -5.39
C GLU A 178 4.34 1.95 -5.65
N ASP A 179 3.12 2.42 -5.39
CA ASP A 179 1.88 1.69 -5.70
C ASP A 179 1.25 2.13 -7.02
N SER A 180 1.58 3.34 -7.50
CA SER A 180 0.88 3.98 -8.61
C SER A 180 1.68 3.91 -9.92
N LEU A 181 1.00 3.72 -11.05
CA LEU A 181 1.67 3.78 -12.36
C LEU A 181 2.30 5.17 -12.63
N THR A 182 1.67 6.23 -12.10
CA THR A 182 2.18 7.60 -12.18
C THR A 182 3.54 7.72 -11.51
N GLY A 183 3.70 7.16 -10.31
CA GLY A 183 4.95 7.16 -9.59
C GLY A 183 5.98 6.19 -10.16
N VAL A 184 5.56 5.02 -10.64
CA VAL A 184 6.46 4.11 -11.35
C VAL A 184 7.07 4.78 -12.58
N LYS A 185 6.26 5.49 -13.39
CA LYS A 185 6.74 6.27 -14.53
C LYS A 185 7.75 7.35 -14.11
N ALA A 186 7.49 8.06 -13.01
CA ALA A 186 8.43 9.05 -12.48
C ALA A 186 9.77 8.43 -12.06
N GLY A 187 9.74 7.27 -11.37
CA GLY A 187 10.95 6.57 -10.95
C GLY A 187 11.78 6.09 -12.14
N LYS A 188 11.13 5.52 -13.16
CA LYS A 188 11.81 5.13 -14.41
C LYS A 188 12.36 6.34 -15.16
N ALA A 189 11.61 7.44 -15.24
CA ALA A 189 12.07 8.69 -15.86
C ALA A 189 13.26 9.32 -15.12
N ALA A 190 13.41 9.06 -13.83
CA ALA A 190 14.55 9.49 -13.02
C ALA A 190 15.78 8.58 -13.20
N GLY A 191 15.71 7.52 -14.01
CA GLY A 191 16.79 6.55 -14.20
C GLY A 191 16.95 5.56 -13.04
N MET A 192 15.95 5.46 -12.16
CA MET A 192 16.00 4.64 -10.95
C MET A 192 15.47 3.22 -11.20
N LYS A 193 15.84 2.30 -10.30
CA LYS A 193 15.15 1.03 -10.16
C LYS A 193 13.83 1.24 -9.44
N VAL A 194 12.80 0.46 -9.81
CA VAL A 194 11.45 0.62 -9.25
C VAL A 194 10.83 -0.72 -8.87
N VAL A 195 10.37 -0.83 -7.63
CA VAL A 195 9.45 -1.88 -7.16
C VAL A 195 8.04 -1.32 -7.09
N ALA A 196 7.12 -1.92 -7.83
CA ALA A 196 5.71 -1.59 -7.75
C ALA A 196 4.99 -2.44 -6.68
N VAL A 197 4.10 -1.85 -5.89
CA VAL A 197 3.23 -2.53 -4.92
C VAL A 197 1.77 -2.08 -5.13
N PRO A 198 1.12 -2.47 -6.24
CA PRO A 198 -0.15 -1.90 -6.65
C PRO A 198 -1.28 -2.20 -5.66
N THR A 199 -2.09 -1.19 -5.34
CA THR A 199 -3.33 -1.36 -4.56
C THR A 199 -4.34 -2.24 -5.31
N LEU A 200 -4.48 -2.06 -6.63
CA LEU A 200 -5.35 -2.88 -7.47
C LEU A 200 -4.52 -3.85 -8.34
N GLN A 201 -4.52 -5.10 -7.92
CA GLN A 201 -3.71 -6.18 -8.49
C GLN A 201 -4.21 -6.71 -9.86
N ASN A 202 -5.40 -6.32 -10.33
CA ASN A 202 -5.90 -6.68 -11.68
C ASN A 202 -5.17 -5.97 -12.84
N ALA A 203 -4.11 -5.24 -12.53
CA ALA A 203 -3.41 -4.35 -13.43
C ALA A 203 -1.92 -4.68 -13.57
N ALA A 204 -1.45 -5.87 -13.18
CA ALA A 204 -0.03 -6.22 -13.22
C ALA A 204 0.66 -5.89 -14.58
N GLU A 205 -0.04 -6.11 -15.70
CA GLU A 205 0.45 -5.74 -17.04
C GLU A 205 0.74 -4.23 -17.20
N LYS A 206 -0.03 -3.37 -16.52
CA LYS A 206 0.17 -1.92 -16.51
C LYS A 206 1.48 -1.51 -15.83
N TYR A 207 2.01 -2.37 -14.96
CA TYR A 207 3.25 -2.15 -14.21
C TYR A 207 4.46 -2.84 -14.83
N SER A 208 4.35 -3.34 -16.06
CA SER A 208 5.44 -4.03 -16.80
C SER A 208 6.74 -3.23 -16.96
N ILE A 209 6.70 -1.90 -16.76
CA ILE A 209 7.89 -1.04 -16.78
C ILE A 209 8.67 -1.02 -15.45
N ALA A 210 8.09 -1.53 -14.36
CA ALA A 210 8.76 -1.67 -13.08
C ALA A 210 9.77 -2.83 -13.13
N ASP A 211 10.82 -2.74 -12.32
CA ASP A 211 11.84 -3.79 -12.23
C ASP A 211 11.35 -5.01 -11.40
N SER A 212 10.37 -4.80 -10.51
CA SER A 212 9.65 -5.86 -9.80
C SER A 212 8.24 -5.40 -9.44
N VAL A 213 7.30 -6.32 -9.32
CA VAL A 213 5.92 -6.07 -8.87
C VAL A 213 5.62 -7.02 -7.71
N LEU A 214 5.19 -6.46 -6.59
CA LEU A 214 4.82 -7.18 -5.38
C LEU A 214 3.35 -6.94 -5.05
N HIS A 215 2.75 -7.87 -4.30
CA HIS A 215 1.41 -7.68 -3.76
C HIS A 215 1.42 -6.95 -2.42
N SER A 216 2.52 -7.08 -1.68
CA SER A 216 2.68 -6.56 -0.33
C SER A 216 4.13 -6.22 -0.04
N LEU A 217 4.39 -5.25 0.83
CA LEU A 217 5.76 -5.00 1.32
C LEU A 217 6.27 -6.16 2.18
N LEU A 218 5.41 -7.07 2.64
CA LEU A 218 5.82 -8.32 3.29
C LEU A 218 6.63 -9.24 2.35
N GLU A 219 6.41 -9.13 1.03
CA GLU A 219 7.13 -9.90 0.01
C GLU A 219 8.49 -9.28 -0.34
N PHE A 220 8.76 -8.04 0.09
CA PHE A 220 9.97 -7.33 -0.30
C PHE A 220 11.23 -8.04 0.21
N ARG A 221 12.23 -8.12 -0.67
CA ARG A 221 13.51 -8.80 -0.45
C ARG A 221 14.67 -7.84 -0.66
N PRO A 222 15.18 -7.18 0.40
CA PRO A 222 16.24 -6.19 0.27
C PRO A 222 17.49 -6.76 -0.42
N GLU A 223 17.80 -8.04 -0.18
CA GLU A 223 18.98 -8.70 -0.70
C GLU A 223 19.00 -8.83 -2.23
N LEU A 224 17.84 -8.83 -2.89
CA LEU A 224 17.75 -8.83 -4.36
C LEU A 224 18.20 -7.51 -4.99
N TRP A 225 18.36 -6.47 -4.17
CA TRP A 225 18.78 -5.13 -4.58
C TRP A 225 20.15 -4.76 -4.02
N GLY A 226 20.85 -5.71 -3.38
CA GLY A 226 22.13 -5.46 -2.70
C GLY A 226 21.99 -4.77 -1.33
N LEU A 227 20.77 -4.64 -0.79
CA LEU A 227 20.54 -4.10 0.55
C LEU A 227 20.67 -5.22 1.61
N PRO A 228 20.96 -4.88 2.88
CA PRO A 228 21.05 -5.87 3.97
C PRO A 228 19.78 -6.72 4.07
N PRO A 229 19.87 -8.06 4.16
CA PRO A 229 18.70 -8.93 4.24
C PRO A 229 17.94 -8.73 5.55
N PHE A 230 16.64 -9.01 5.54
CA PHE A 230 15.88 -9.12 6.79
C PHE A 230 16.35 -10.33 7.63
N GLU A 231 16.48 -10.15 8.94
CA GLU A 231 17.01 -11.15 9.89
C GLU A 231 15.94 -11.76 10.82
N ASP A 232 14.68 -11.35 10.66
CA ASP A 232 13.56 -11.63 11.57
C ASP A 232 12.69 -12.82 11.15
N TRP A 233 13.13 -13.59 10.15
CA TRP A 233 12.47 -14.83 9.71
C TRP A 233 12.82 -16.01 10.62
N VAL A 234 11.83 -16.86 10.92
CA VAL A 234 12.00 -18.14 11.61
C VAL A 234 11.51 -19.26 10.70
N ASP A 235 12.41 -20.08 10.16
CA ASP A 235 12.08 -21.23 9.29
C ASP A 235 11.06 -20.92 8.15
N ASN A 236 11.16 -19.73 7.55
CA ASN A 236 10.28 -19.15 6.51
C ASN A 236 8.95 -18.52 6.98
N ALA A 237 8.76 -18.38 8.29
CA ALA A 237 7.68 -17.61 8.88
C ALA A 237 8.18 -16.24 9.36
N LEU A 238 7.42 -15.19 9.04
CA LEU A 238 7.62 -13.84 9.52
C LEU A 238 6.57 -13.55 10.60
N PRO A 239 6.96 -13.27 11.85
CA PRO A 239 6.05 -12.69 12.83
C PRO A 239 5.55 -11.33 12.35
N ILE A 240 4.24 -11.09 12.42
CA ILE A 240 3.63 -9.82 12.02
C ILE A 240 2.84 -9.20 13.18
N GLU A 241 2.49 -7.92 13.04
CA GLU A 241 1.51 -7.30 13.94
C GLU A 241 0.18 -8.06 13.84
N PRO A 242 -0.36 -8.58 14.96
CA PRO A 242 -1.54 -9.42 14.90
C PRO A 242 -2.79 -8.66 14.42
N PHE A 243 -3.58 -9.28 13.56
CA PHE A 243 -4.87 -8.73 13.14
C PHE A 243 -5.98 -9.78 13.12
N TYR A 244 -7.21 -9.30 13.24
CA TYR A 244 -8.38 -10.16 13.40
C TYR A 244 -9.24 -10.19 12.14
N LEU A 245 -9.69 -11.39 11.78
CA LEU A 245 -10.74 -11.62 10.82
C LEU A 245 -11.99 -12.12 11.55
N LYS A 246 -13.14 -11.60 11.15
CA LYS A 246 -14.45 -12.08 11.63
C LYS A 246 -15.33 -12.38 10.42
N GLY A 247 -16.03 -13.50 10.47
CA GLY A 247 -16.91 -13.90 9.38
C GLY A 247 -17.57 -15.25 9.63
N SER A 248 -18.42 -15.66 8.69
CA SER A 248 -18.95 -17.03 8.63
C SER A 248 -18.04 -17.87 7.75
N CYS A 249 -17.66 -19.08 8.19
CA CYS A 249 -16.84 -19.97 7.40
C CYS A 249 -17.72 -21.06 6.78
N ARG A 250 -17.66 -21.23 5.45
CA ARG A 250 -18.37 -22.31 4.75
C ARG A 250 -17.41 -22.99 3.78
N SER A 251 -17.21 -24.29 3.94
CA SER A 251 -16.33 -25.09 3.08
C SER A 251 -14.90 -24.50 2.99
N GLY A 252 -14.37 -24.02 4.11
CA GLY A 252 -13.04 -23.40 4.19
C GLY A 252 -12.96 -21.97 3.63
N LEU A 253 -14.04 -21.38 3.10
CA LEU A 253 -14.06 -19.98 2.69
C LEU A 253 -14.64 -19.10 3.79
N LEU A 254 -13.94 -18.01 4.12
CA LEU A 254 -14.40 -17.02 5.08
C LEU A 254 -15.19 -15.91 4.37
N TYR A 255 -16.47 -15.79 4.74
CA TYR A 255 -17.37 -14.73 4.30
C TYR A 255 -17.49 -13.68 5.40
N GLN A 256 -16.94 -12.51 5.17
CA GLN A 256 -17.03 -11.39 6.11
C GLN A 256 -18.42 -10.72 5.98
N PRO A 257 -19.09 -10.35 7.09
CA PRO A 257 -20.36 -9.63 7.03
C PRO A 257 -20.16 -8.30 6.31
N SER A 258 -20.84 -8.15 5.18
CA SER A 258 -20.74 -6.97 4.33
C SER A 258 -21.99 -6.12 4.51
N ASP A 259 -21.91 -5.02 5.27
CA ASP A 259 -22.96 -4.00 5.19
C ASP A 259 -22.75 -3.08 3.97
N SER A 260 -21.58 -3.14 3.30
CA SER A 260 -21.26 -2.33 2.10
C SER A 260 -20.60 -3.07 0.93
N GLY A 261 -20.21 -4.33 1.10
CA GLY A 261 -19.51 -5.14 0.07
C GLY A 261 -17.98 -5.10 0.15
N GLU A 262 -17.39 -4.51 1.20
CA GLU A 262 -15.96 -4.18 1.23
C GLU A 262 -15.29 -4.72 2.50
N SER A 263 -14.04 -5.16 2.36
CA SER A 263 -13.30 -5.83 3.43
C SER A 263 -12.49 -4.82 4.27
N PRO A 264 -12.42 -4.99 5.60
CA PRO A 264 -11.69 -4.08 6.49
C PRO A 264 -10.16 -4.17 6.37
N LEU A 265 -9.62 -5.14 5.62
CA LEU A 265 -8.17 -5.26 5.44
C LEU A 265 -7.69 -4.38 4.27
N PRO A 266 -6.48 -3.84 4.34
CA PRO A 266 -5.74 -3.37 3.17
C PRO A 266 -5.75 -4.35 1.99
N ASP A 267 -5.66 -3.82 0.76
CA ASP A 267 -5.57 -4.67 -0.43
C ASP A 267 -4.25 -5.43 -0.54
N GLN A 268 -3.23 -4.90 0.15
CA GLN A 268 -1.88 -5.43 0.31
C GLN A 268 -1.78 -6.52 1.38
N ASP A 269 -2.88 -6.86 2.08
CA ASP A 269 -2.95 -8.11 2.84
C ASP A 269 -3.18 -9.27 1.87
N PHE A 270 -2.08 -9.82 1.37
CA PHE A 270 -2.05 -10.84 0.33
C PHE A 270 -1.00 -11.90 0.66
N GLY A 271 -1.35 -13.17 0.43
CA GLY A 271 -0.45 -14.30 0.59
C GLY A 271 -0.94 -15.31 1.63
N LEU A 272 0.01 -16.02 2.25
CA LEU A 272 -0.27 -17.05 3.25
C LEU A 272 0.02 -16.52 4.65
N TYR A 273 -0.91 -16.74 5.55
CA TYR A 273 -0.85 -16.31 6.94
C TYR A 273 -1.12 -17.49 7.85
N PHE A 274 -0.64 -17.42 9.08
CA PHE A 274 -0.99 -18.39 10.11
C PHE A 274 -1.39 -17.71 11.42
N GLY A 275 -2.13 -18.45 12.22
CA GLY A 275 -2.56 -18.01 13.53
C GLY A 275 -3.58 -18.96 14.13
N TRP A 276 -4.59 -18.41 14.81
CA TRP A 276 -5.53 -19.19 15.60
C TRP A 276 -6.98 -18.80 15.29
N ALA A 277 -7.82 -19.78 15.02
CA ALA A 277 -9.27 -19.62 14.99
C ALA A 277 -9.83 -19.95 16.37
N LYS A 278 -10.63 -19.02 16.90
CA LYS A 278 -11.34 -19.18 18.16
C LYS A 278 -12.77 -19.63 17.90
N PHE A 279 -13.12 -20.77 18.49
CA PHE A 279 -14.48 -21.30 18.57
C PHE A 279 -14.98 -21.21 20.02
N ASP A 280 -16.27 -21.44 20.23
CA ASP A 280 -16.90 -21.29 21.55
C ASP A 280 -16.26 -22.18 22.63
N THR A 281 -15.69 -23.32 22.22
CA THR A 281 -15.19 -24.35 23.15
C THR A 281 -13.69 -24.62 23.06
N HIS A 282 -13.00 -24.13 22.01
CA HIS A 282 -11.58 -24.43 21.77
C HIS A 282 -10.94 -23.46 20.76
N GLU A 283 -9.61 -23.44 20.71
CA GLU A 283 -8.82 -22.70 19.73
C GLU A 283 -8.05 -23.69 18.85
N ILE A 284 -8.01 -23.43 17.55
CA ILE A 284 -7.31 -24.29 16.57
C ILE A 284 -6.36 -23.44 15.76
N MET A 285 -5.16 -23.95 15.50
CA MET A 285 -4.22 -23.30 14.60
C MET A 285 -4.75 -23.32 13.16
N VAL A 286 -4.56 -22.24 12.43
CA VAL A 286 -5.04 -22.09 11.06
C VAL A 286 -3.98 -21.57 10.14
N VAL A 287 -4.11 -21.93 8.86
CA VAL A 287 -3.46 -21.28 7.74
C VAL A 287 -4.53 -20.59 6.91
N ALA A 288 -4.36 -19.29 6.67
CA ALA A 288 -5.24 -18.47 5.86
C ALA A 288 -4.50 -18.07 4.56
N SER A 289 -5.08 -18.40 3.41
CA SER A 289 -4.71 -17.81 2.14
C SER A 289 -5.61 -16.61 1.88
N ILE A 290 -5.01 -15.44 1.76
CA ILE A 290 -5.69 -14.19 1.43
C ILE A 290 -5.27 -13.77 0.03
N GLY A 291 -6.25 -13.54 -0.83
CA GLY A 291 -6.01 -13.05 -2.18
C GLY A 291 -7.29 -12.52 -2.81
N TRP A 292 -7.31 -12.47 -4.13
CA TRP A 292 -8.38 -11.87 -4.91
C TRP A 292 -8.90 -12.83 -5.97
N ASP A 293 -10.21 -12.80 -6.19
CA ASP A 293 -10.88 -13.45 -7.31
C ASP A 293 -11.27 -12.37 -8.32
N TYR A 294 -10.70 -12.47 -9.52
CA TYR A 294 -10.93 -11.53 -10.62
C TYR A 294 -11.96 -12.11 -11.58
N GLY A 295 -13.23 -11.84 -11.29
CA GLY A 295 -14.32 -12.10 -12.24
C GLY A 295 -14.37 -11.02 -13.33
N CYS A 296 -15.07 -11.32 -14.43
CA CYS A 296 -15.18 -10.44 -15.61
C CYS A 296 -15.70 -9.01 -15.31
N CYS A 297 -16.38 -8.82 -14.16
CA CYS A 297 -16.98 -7.53 -13.77
C CYS A 297 -16.81 -7.17 -12.28
N THR A 298 -16.20 -8.03 -11.46
CA THR A 298 -16.04 -7.77 -10.01
C THR A 298 -14.73 -8.34 -9.49
N CYS A 299 -13.97 -7.52 -8.76
CA CYS A 299 -12.86 -7.97 -7.94
C CYS A 299 -13.39 -8.27 -6.53
N LYS A 300 -13.26 -9.51 -6.05
CA LYS A 300 -13.71 -9.89 -4.71
C LYS A 300 -12.58 -10.49 -3.92
N ARG A 301 -12.44 -10.06 -2.66
CA ARG A 301 -11.47 -10.65 -1.75
C ARG A 301 -11.86 -12.09 -1.46
N LYS A 302 -10.90 -12.99 -1.56
CA LYS A 302 -11.02 -14.42 -1.27
C LYS A 302 -10.12 -14.77 -0.11
N ILE A 303 -10.73 -15.24 0.98
CA ILE A 303 -10.03 -15.70 2.18
C ILE A 303 -10.34 -17.18 2.36
N GLN A 304 -9.34 -18.03 2.17
CA GLN A 304 -9.46 -19.47 2.34
C GLN A 304 -8.72 -19.91 3.60
N ILE A 305 -9.45 -20.53 4.51
CA ILE A 305 -9.01 -20.99 5.83
C ILE A 305 -8.88 -22.50 5.82
N HIS A 306 -7.71 -22.97 6.26
CA HIS A 306 -7.44 -24.37 6.52
C HIS A 306 -7.15 -24.53 8.01
N LEU A 307 -7.97 -25.34 8.71
CA LEU A 307 -7.71 -25.68 10.10
C LEU A 307 -6.64 -26.76 10.15
N LEU A 308 -5.70 -26.62 11.07
CA LEU A 308 -4.70 -27.64 11.38
C LEU A 308 -5.21 -28.48 12.55
N ASP A 309 -6.35 -29.14 12.35
CA ASP A 309 -6.88 -30.15 13.26
C ASP A 309 -6.47 -31.55 12.78
N ARG A 310 -6.25 -32.48 13.72
CA ARG A 310 -6.09 -33.91 13.42
C ARG A 310 -7.44 -34.58 13.13
N SER A 311 -8.55 -33.96 13.54
CA SER A 311 -9.90 -34.41 13.21
C SER A 311 -10.35 -33.77 11.88
N ASN A 312 -10.73 -34.58 10.89
CA ASN A 312 -11.15 -34.13 9.56
C ASN A 312 -12.59 -33.57 9.55
N GLU A 313 -13.07 -32.97 10.65
CA GLU A 313 -14.44 -32.49 10.73
C GLU A 313 -14.65 -31.23 9.86
N PRO A 314 -15.67 -31.21 8.99
CA PRO A 314 -15.93 -30.06 8.13
C PRO A 314 -16.38 -28.85 8.95
N ILE A 315 -15.84 -27.68 8.61
CA ILE A 315 -16.20 -26.41 9.25
C ILE A 315 -17.64 -26.04 8.87
N CYS A 316 -18.58 -26.31 9.77
CA CYS A 316 -19.93 -25.78 9.73
C CYS A 316 -20.15 -24.87 10.95
N ASN A 317 -19.61 -23.65 10.92
CA ASN A 317 -19.80 -22.67 12.00
C ASN A 317 -20.34 -21.33 11.49
N PRO A 318 -21.38 -20.76 12.13
CA PRO A 318 -22.03 -19.55 11.64
C PRO A 318 -21.17 -18.29 11.86
N GLN A 319 -20.29 -18.26 12.86
CA GLN A 319 -19.33 -17.17 13.08
C GLN A 319 -18.00 -17.71 13.62
N VAL A 320 -16.89 -17.20 13.09
CA VAL A 320 -15.53 -17.53 13.51
C VAL A 320 -14.75 -16.22 13.68
N GLN A 321 -13.94 -16.15 14.74
CA GLN A 321 -12.93 -15.11 14.91
C GLN A 321 -11.55 -15.73 14.71
N ILE A 322 -10.76 -15.16 13.81
CA ILE A 322 -9.42 -15.64 13.48
C ILE A 322 -8.43 -14.54 13.83
N LEU A 323 -7.43 -14.88 14.62
CA LEU A 323 -6.28 -14.03 14.91
C LEU A 323 -5.12 -14.51 14.05
N LEU A 324 -4.65 -13.69 13.12
CA LEU A 324 -3.45 -13.95 12.33
C LEU A 324 -2.25 -13.27 13.00
N VAL A 325 -1.15 -13.99 13.13
CA VAL A 325 0.04 -13.56 13.90
C VAL A 325 1.35 -13.71 13.12
N GLY A 326 1.30 -14.37 11.96
CA GLY A 326 2.46 -14.51 11.10
C GLY A 326 2.11 -14.65 9.63
N TYR A 327 3.12 -14.38 8.82
CA TYR A 327 3.10 -14.45 7.36
C TYR A 327 4.06 -15.55 6.90
N ILE A 328 3.63 -16.39 5.96
CA ILE A 328 4.43 -17.46 5.40
C ILE A 328 4.93 -17.01 4.04
N ARG A 329 6.24 -17.11 3.85
CA ARG A 329 6.85 -16.83 2.55
C ARG A 329 6.38 -17.88 1.53
N GLY A 330 5.81 -17.39 0.41
CA GLY A 330 5.55 -18.21 -0.77
C GLY A 330 6.84 -18.59 -1.51
#